data_AF-A0A259DD12-F1
#
_entry.id   AF-A0A259DD12-F1
#
_cell.length_a   1.000
_cell.length_b   1.000
_cell.length_c   1.000
_cell.angle_alpha   90.00
_cell.angle_beta   90.00
_cell.angle_gamma   90.00
#
_symmetry.space_group_name_H-M   'P 1'
#
loop_
_entity.id
_entity.type
_entity.pdbx_description
1 polymer ?
#
loop_
_entity_poly.entity_id
_entity_poly.type
_entity_poly.pdbx_seq_one_letter_code
_entity_poly.pdbx_strand_id
1 'polypeptide(L)'
;HRILLSNCLAQAQALANGKDDSNPNNVYPGKRPSNLLLLPKLNAFYLGALLALYEHRTASLGALWNINSFDQPGVEYGKVLAKPIEKALASHQNNIQANVDIDSVTAARINLLNS
;
A
#
# COMPACT_ATOMS: atom_id res chain seq x y z
N HIS A 1 12.39 10.96 -24.82
CA HIS A 1 11.43 11.10 -23.69
C HIS A 1 10.05 11.69 -24.08
N ARG A 2 9.84 12.21 -25.31
CA ARG A 2 8.58 12.87 -25.70
C ARG A 2 7.34 11.97 -25.62
N ILE A 3 7.45 10.71 -26.03
CA ILE A 3 6.34 9.72 -25.97
C ILE A 3 5.90 9.45 -24.52
N LEU A 4 6.83 9.42 -23.56
CA LEU A 4 6.45 9.23 -22.15
C LEU A 4 5.67 10.43 -21.63
N LEU A 5 6.15 11.64 -21.93
CA LEU A 5 5.48 12.88 -21.53
C LEU A 5 4.11 13.03 -22.18
N SER A 6 3.95 12.66 -23.45
CA SER A 6 2.65 12.71 -24.12
C SER A 6 1.64 11.79 -23.45
N ASN A 7 2.05 10.58 -23.04
CA ASN A 7 1.18 9.68 -22.29
C ASN A 7 0.83 10.24 -20.90
N CYS A 8 1.80 10.80 -20.17
CA CYS A 8 1.57 11.41 -18.86
C CYS A 8 0.51 12.52 -18.92
N LEU A 9 0.66 13.44 -19.88
CA LEU A 9 -0.30 14.53 -20.07
C LEU A 9 -1.66 14.02 -20.58
N ALA A 10 -1.67 13.06 -21.50
CA ALA A 10 -2.90 12.47 -22.02
C ALA A 10 -3.72 11.78 -20.91
N GLN A 11 -3.06 11.07 -19.98
CA GLN A 11 -3.74 10.43 -18.85
C GLN A 11 -4.32 11.44 -17.86
N ALA A 12 -3.57 12.50 -17.53
CA ALA A 12 -4.07 13.57 -16.67
C ALA A 12 -5.32 14.23 -17.27
N GLN A 13 -5.29 14.51 -18.58
CA GLN A 13 -6.44 15.05 -19.30
C GLN A 13 -7.62 14.08 -19.37
N ALA A 14 -7.38 12.80 -19.65
CA ALA A 14 -8.43 11.78 -19.73
C ALA A 14 -9.13 11.57 -18.38
N LEU A 15 -8.39 11.58 -17.27
CA LEU A 15 -8.95 11.50 -15.93
C LEU A 15 -9.81 12.72 -15.57
N ALA A 16 -9.34 13.92 -15.93
CA ALA A 16 -10.05 15.16 -15.63
C ALA A 16 -11.33 15.30 -16.47
N ASN A 17 -11.23 15.09 -17.79
CA ASN A 17 -12.30 15.45 -18.73
C ASN A 17 -13.21 14.27 -19.06
N GLY A 18 -12.71 13.03 -19.01
CA GLY A 18 -13.45 11.88 -19.48
C GLY A 18 -13.72 11.90 -20.98
N LYS A 19 -14.71 11.13 -21.39
CA LYS A 19 -15.21 11.02 -22.77
C LYS A 19 -16.62 10.44 -22.72
N ASP A 20 -17.57 11.14 -23.33
CA ASP A 20 -18.91 10.60 -23.60
C ASP A 20 -18.89 9.78 -24.90
N ASP A 21 -19.72 8.73 -24.95
CA ASP A 21 -19.82 7.84 -26.10
C ASP A 21 -21.24 7.21 -26.16
N SER A 22 -21.68 6.78 -27.33
CA SER A 22 -22.97 6.11 -27.51
C SER A 22 -22.94 4.67 -27.01
N ASN A 23 -21.77 4.02 -27.02
CA ASN A 23 -21.59 2.72 -26.39
C ASN A 23 -21.26 2.91 -24.90
N PRO A 24 -22.12 2.43 -23.97
CA PRO A 24 -21.89 2.57 -22.53
C PRO A 24 -20.53 2.04 -22.05
N ASN A 25 -19.97 1.03 -22.72
CA ASN A 25 -18.65 0.46 -22.38
C ASN A 25 -17.47 1.38 -22.75
N ASN A 26 -17.71 2.42 -23.55
CA ASN A 26 -16.72 3.41 -23.97
C ASN A 26 -16.91 4.78 -23.29
N VAL A 27 -17.82 4.86 -22.31
CA VAL A 27 -18.05 6.08 -21.52
C VAL A 27 -17.04 6.17 -20.40
N TYR A 28 -16.32 7.29 -20.35
CA TYR A 28 -15.40 7.63 -19.28
C TYR A 28 -15.93 8.88 -18.57
N PRO A 29 -16.38 8.79 -17.30
CA PRO A 29 -17.13 9.86 -16.65
C PRO A 29 -16.29 11.12 -16.29
N GLY A 30 -14.96 11.06 -16.44
CA GLY A 30 -14.08 12.18 -16.06
C GLY A 30 -14.15 12.51 -14.57
N LYS A 31 -13.83 13.77 -14.23
CA LYS A 31 -13.87 14.33 -12.87
C LYS A 31 -13.04 13.53 -11.84
N ARG A 32 -11.98 12.86 -12.30
CA ARG A 32 -11.04 12.14 -11.44
C ARG A 32 -9.84 13.05 -11.16
N PRO A 33 -9.70 13.60 -9.95
CA PRO A 33 -8.60 14.50 -9.64
C PRO A 33 -7.26 13.77 -9.71
N SER A 34 -6.23 14.46 -10.20
CA SER A 34 -4.85 13.98 -10.22
C SER A 34 -3.89 15.13 -9.91
N ASN A 35 -2.72 14.79 -9.37
CA ASN A 35 -1.63 15.76 -9.14
C ASN A 35 -0.47 15.39 -10.07
N LEU A 36 0.05 16.37 -10.81
CA LEU A 36 1.20 16.20 -11.70
C LEU A 36 2.38 17.00 -11.15
N LEU A 37 3.48 16.30 -10.82
CA LEU A 37 4.73 16.89 -10.37
C LEU A 37 5.77 16.75 -11.48
N LEU A 38 6.26 17.88 -12.01
CA LEU A 38 7.27 17.90 -13.06
C LEU A 38 8.62 18.38 -12.49
N LEU A 39 9.64 17.53 -12.62
CA LEU A 39 11.01 17.86 -12.21
C LEU A 39 11.85 18.28 -13.43
N PRO A 40 12.77 19.26 -13.31
CA PRO A 40 13.66 19.64 -14.42
C PRO A 40 14.60 18.51 -14.85
N LYS A 41 15.07 17.70 -13.90
CA LYS A 41 15.85 16.47 -14.10
C LYS A 41 15.82 15.61 -12.85
N LEU A 42 16.11 14.31 -12.98
CA LEU A 42 16.30 13.43 -11.83
C LEU A 42 17.79 13.38 -11.45
N ASN A 43 18.18 14.18 -10.45
CA ASN A 43 19.50 14.12 -9.82
C ASN A 43 19.35 14.06 -8.30
N ALA A 44 20.46 13.92 -7.57
CA ALA A 44 20.43 13.80 -6.10
C ALA A 44 19.66 14.94 -5.41
N PHE A 45 19.81 16.17 -5.91
CA PHE A 45 19.09 17.34 -5.37
C PHE A 45 17.57 17.21 -5.56
N TYR A 46 17.10 17.01 -6.80
CA TYR A 46 15.66 16.92 -7.08
C TYR A 46 15.01 15.66 -6.49
N LEU A 47 15.76 14.56 -6.38
CA LEU A 47 15.31 13.35 -5.70
C LEU A 47 15.14 13.60 -4.19
N GLY A 48 16.11 14.26 -3.55
CA GLY A 48 16.00 14.65 -2.14
C GLY A 48 14.84 15.61 -1.88
N ALA A 49 14.63 16.58 -2.77
CA ALA A 49 13.48 17.49 -2.69
C ALA A 49 12.13 16.74 -2.83
N LEU A 50 12.06 15.76 -3.73
CA LEU A 50 10.87 14.92 -3.89
C LEU A 50 10.61 14.08 -2.63
N LEU A 51 11.65 13.50 -2.03
CA LEU A 51 11.53 12.74 -0.77
C LEU A 51 10.99 13.64 0.35
N ALA A 52 11.63 14.79 0.56
CA ALA A 52 11.23 15.76 1.58
C ALA A 52 9.78 16.25 1.40
N LEU A 53 9.34 16.44 0.15
CA LEU A 53 7.95 16.77 -0.16
C LEU A 53 6.97 15.72 0.37
N TYR A 54 7.25 14.43 0.16
CA TYR A 54 6.35 13.36 0.61
C TYR A 54 6.42 13.12 2.12
N GLU A 55 7.59 13.26 2.75
CA GLU A 55 7.72 13.23 4.21
C GLU A 55 6.90 14.34 4.86
N HIS A 56 7.05 15.57 4.38
CA HIS A 56 6.32 16.71 4.91
C HIS A 56 4.81 16.63 4.63
N ARG A 57 4.42 16.10 3.46
CA ARG A 57 3.01 15.84 3.14
C ARG A 57 2.38 14.89 4.16
N THR A 58 3.04 13.77 4.45
CA THR A 58 2.54 12.78 5.42
C THR A 58 2.43 13.36 6.82
N ALA A 59 3.45 14.06 7.29
CA ALA A 59 3.43 14.71 8.60
C ALA A 59 2.34 15.80 8.70
N SER A 60 2.19 16.62 7.67
CA SER A 60 1.16 17.67 7.62
C SER A 60 -0.25 17.08 7.61
N LEU A 61 -0.47 15.98 6.90
CA LEU A 61 -1.75 15.28 6.89
C LEU A 61 -2.08 14.66 8.26
N GLY A 62 -1.10 14.11 8.97
CA GLY A 62 -1.31 13.65 10.34
C GLY A 62 -1.69 14.77 11.30
N ALA A 63 -0.99 15.91 11.21
CA ALA A 63 -1.34 17.10 11.97
C ALA A 63 -2.76 17.61 11.63
N LEU A 64 -3.13 17.62 10.34
CA LEU A 64 -4.46 18.02 9.88
C LEU A 64 -5.57 17.10 10.42
N TRP A 65 -5.34 15.80 10.45
CA TRP A 65 -6.30 14.81 10.98
C TRP A 65 -6.21 14.61 12.49
N ASN A 66 -5.32 15.33 13.18
CA ASN A 66 -5.07 15.17 14.61
C ASN A 66 -4.73 13.72 14.99
N ILE A 67 -3.89 13.06 14.19
CA ILE A 67 -3.36 11.72 14.42
C ILE A 67 -1.83 11.76 14.53
N ASN A 68 -1.26 10.84 15.29
CA ASN A 68 0.18 10.72 15.39
C ASN A 68 0.76 10.07 14.13
N SER A 69 1.55 10.81 13.34
CA SER A 69 2.23 10.26 12.16
C SER A 69 3.46 9.40 12.47
N PHE A 70 3.91 9.40 13.73
CA PHE A 70 5.21 8.86 14.12
C PHE A 70 5.10 7.57 14.93
N ASP A 71 3.90 7.10 15.28
CA ASP A 71 3.69 5.82 15.94
C ASP A 71 3.21 4.73 14.98
N GLN A 72 3.40 3.48 15.40
CA GLN A 72 2.96 2.29 14.66
C GLN A 72 2.45 1.20 15.63
N PRO A 73 1.47 1.47 16.50
CA PRO A 73 1.03 0.48 17.50
C PRO A 73 0.43 -0.78 16.87
N GLY A 74 -0.13 -0.68 15.67
CA GLY A 74 -0.80 -1.79 14.98
C GLY A 74 0.10 -2.97 14.59
N VAL A 75 1.43 -2.83 14.67
CA VAL A 75 2.36 -3.91 14.29
C VAL A 75 2.72 -4.85 15.45
N GLU A 76 2.49 -4.42 16.69
CA GLU A 76 3.01 -5.14 17.86
C GLU A 76 2.27 -6.44 18.13
N TYR A 77 0.94 -6.45 18.02
CA TYR A 77 0.16 -7.67 18.27
C TYR A 77 0.49 -8.79 17.27
N GLY A 78 0.72 -8.44 16.00
CA GLY A 78 1.17 -9.41 14.99
C GLY A 78 2.51 -10.04 15.34
N LYS A 79 3.48 -9.25 15.86
CA LYS A 79 4.77 -9.76 16.34
C LYS A 79 4.62 -10.70 17.53
N VAL A 80 3.65 -10.45 18.41
CA VAL A 80 3.35 -11.32 19.55
C VAL A 80 2.78 -12.66 19.05
N LEU A 81 1.78 -12.63 18.17
CA LEU A 81 1.15 -13.82 17.61
C LEU A 81 2.09 -14.65 16.71
N ALA A 82 3.04 -14.00 16.03
CA ALA A 82 3.97 -14.70 15.14
C ALA A 82 4.89 -15.67 15.89
N LYS A 83 5.31 -15.36 17.13
CA LYS A 83 6.26 -16.17 17.91
C LYS A 83 5.80 -17.63 18.17
N PRO A 84 4.58 -17.89 18.71
CA PRO A 84 4.12 -19.26 18.91
C PRO A 84 3.90 -20.00 17.58
N ILE A 85 3.41 -19.30 16.54
CA ILE A 85 3.18 -19.87 15.21
C ILE A 85 4.49 -20.28 14.55
N GLU A 86 5.53 -19.42 14.61
CA GLU A 86 6.87 -19.72 14.10
C GLU A 86 7.45 -20.97 14.77
N LYS A 87 7.35 -21.08 16.10
CA LYS A 87 7.80 -22.26 16.84
C LYS A 87 7.07 -23.54 16.42
N ALA A 88 5.76 -23.46 16.21
CA ALA A 88 4.94 -24.59 15.80
C ALA A 88 5.22 -25.03 14.34
N LEU A 89 5.58 -24.09 13.47
CA LEU A 89 6.04 -24.41 12.11
C LEU A 89 7.46 -25.03 12.13
N ALA A 90 8.37 -24.46 12.92
CA ALA A 90 9.74 -24.95 13.02
C ALA A 90 9.86 -26.37 13.61
N SER A 91 8.89 -26.80 14.43
CA SER A 91 8.91 -28.15 15.03
C SER A 91 8.58 -29.28 14.04
N HIS A 92 8.07 -28.97 12.84
CA HIS A 92 7.64 -29.94 11.81
C HIS A 92 6.71 -31.03 12.37
N GLN A 93 5.93 -30.70 13.41
CA GLN A 93 4.95 -31.62 13.98
C GLN A 93 3.64 -31.54 13.18
N ASN A 94 3.07 -32.71 12.88
CA ASN A 94 1.82 -32.84 12.08
C ASN A 94 0.56 -32.96 12.95
N ASN A 95 0.66 -32.61 14.25
CA ASN A 95 -0.45 -32.70 15.20
C ASN A 95 -0.45 -31.51 16.17
N ILE A 96 -0.35 -30.30 15.62
CA ILE A 96 -0.55 -29.06 16.38
C ILE A 96 -2.03 -28.96 16.75
N GLN A 97 -2.30 -28.85 18.05
CA GLN A 97 -3.64 -28.65 18.60
C GLN A 97 -3.88 -27.18 18.91
N ALA A 98 -5.15 -26.76 18.88
CA ALA A 98 -5.54 -25.42 19.29
C ALA A 98 -5.27 -25.20 20.78
N ASN A 99 -4.78 -24.01 21.13
CA ASN A 99 -4.55 -23.60 22.51
C ASN A 99 -4.83 -22.09 22.66
N VAL A 100 -4.41 -21.49 23.78
CA VAL A 100 -4.60 -20.04 24.05
C VAL A 100 -3.82 -19.17 23.05
N ASP A 101 -2.70 -19.65 22.53
CA ASP A 101 -1.79 -18.90 21.67
C ASP A 101 -2.03 -19.15 20.16
N ILE A 102 -2.64 -20.29 19.81
CA ILE A 102 -2.90 -20.72 18.43
C ILE A 102 -4.35 -21.18 18.33
N ASP A 103 -5.15 -20.46 17.56
CA ASP A 103 -6.55 -20.81 17.33
C ASP A 103 -6.70 -22.07 16.46
N SER A 104 -7.89 -22.65 16.44
CA SER A 104 -8.15 -23.90 15.72
C SER A 104 -7.93 -23.80 14.22
N VAL A 105 -8.22 -22.64 13.61
CA VAL A 105 -8.02 -22.44 12.17
C VAL A 105 -6.52 -22.36 11.86
N THR A 106 -5.75 -21.65 12.67
CA THR A 106 -4.29 -21.57 12.49
C THR A 106 -3.61 -22.91 12.73
N ALA A 107 -4.01 -23.65 13.77
CA ALA A 107 -3.48 -24.99 14.04
C ALA A 107 -3.72 -25.95 12.86
N ALA A 108 -4.94 -25.95 12.30
CA ALA A 108 -5.26 -26.75 11.12
C ALA A 108 -4.41 -26.38 9.90
N ARG A 109 -4.13 -25.08 9.70
CA ARG A 109 -3.27 -24.60 8.61
C ARG A 109 -1.80 -24.98 8.82
N ILE A 110 -1.29 -24.93 10.05
CA ILE A 110 0.08 -25.36 10.35
C ILE A 110 0.24 -26.85 10.03
N ASN A 111 -0.72 -27.68 10.43
CA ASN A 111 -0.70 -29.11 10.12
C ASN A 111 -0.74 -29.39 8.60
N LEU A 112 -1.50 -28.60 7.83
CA LEU A 112 -1.52 -28.67 6.37
C LEU A 112 -0.19 -28.24 5.73
N LEU A 113 0.51 -27.28 6.32
CA LEU A 113 1.79 -26.80 5.80
C LEU A 113 2.95 -27.75 6.13
N ASN A 114 2.83 -28.53 7.20
CA ASN A 114 3.84 -29.52 7.61
C ASN A 114 3.63 -30.91 6.97
N SER A 115 2.49 -31.16 6.30
CA SER A 115 2.20 -32.41 5.57
C SER A 115 2.87 -32.46 4.21
#